data_AF-A0A7S0FLG0-F1
#
_entry.id   AF-A0A7S0FLG0-F1
#
_cell.length_a   1.000
_cell.length_b   1.000
_cell.length_c   1.000
_cell.angle_alpha   90.00
_cell.angle_beta   90.00
_cell.angle_gamma   90.00
#
_symmetry.space_group_name_H-M   'P 1'
#
loop_
_entity.id
_entity.type
_entity.pdbx_description
1 polymer ?
#
loop_
_entity_poly.entity_id
_entity_poly.type
_entity_poly.pdbx_seq_one_letter_code
_entity_poly.pdbx_strand_id
1 'polypeptide(L)'
;GAVPEGGPKALSTLWPGALAVISGLTSDKALHFNGTVCTVLEVQGDGKCLAELEGGQKATLPIGNLSLAEGGGLVPGIKAIISGLKKEEAQKYNGGEALLKGWSREYSKWVVKLPDGNTAPLPATNLRVAPAPPEAEAEEFPI
;
A
#
# COMPACT_ATOMS: atom_id res chain seq x y z
N GLY A 1 -16.54 30.57 -19.03
CA GLY A 1 -16.11 29.97 -17.76
C GLY A 1 -14.88 29.14 -18.05
N ALA A 2 -13.72 29.59 -17.59
CA ALA A 2 -12.45 28.94 -17.87
C ALA A 2 -12.20 27.83 -16.83
N VAL A 3 -11.82 26.67 -17.34
CA VAL A 3 -11.45 25.46 -16.59
C VAL A 3 -10.16 25.75 -15.81
N PRO A 4 -10.03 25.45 -14.51
CA PRO A 4 -8.74 25.58 -13.84
C PRO A 4 -7.78 24.49 -14.33
N GLU A 5 -6.77 24.91 -15.09
CA GLU A 5 -5.53 24.19 -15.31
C GLU A 5 -4.74 24.15 -14.00
N GLY A 6 -4.53 22.96 -13.43
CA GLY A 6 -3.78 22.83 -12.18
C GLY A 6 -3.66 21.41 -11.65
N GLY A 7 -2.56 20.75 -12.02
CA GLY A 7 -1.97 19.65 -11.24
C GLY A 7 -2.38 18.23 -11.65
N PRO A 8 -1.50 17.23 -11.42
CA PRO A 8 -1.88 15.84 -11.60
C PRO A 8 -3.14 15.60 -10.78
N LYS A 9 -4.15 14.95 -11.38
CA LYS A 9 -5.36 14.47 -10.69
C LYS A 9 -4.93 13.77 -9.40
N ALA A 10 -4.85 14.51 -8.30
CA ALA A 10 -4.76 13.95 -6.97
C ALA A 10 -6.03 13.12 -6.86
N LEU A 11 -5.88 11.81 -6.96
CA LEU A 11 -6.97 10.87 -6.82
C LEU A 11 -7.68 11.27 -5.53
N SER A 12 -8.89 11.81 -5.66
CA SER A 12 -9.75 12.32 -4.57
C SER A 12 -10.21 11.21 -3.63
N THR A 13 -9.47 10.11 -3.57
CA THR A 13 -9.88 8.84 -3.02
C THR A 13 -8.63 8.04 -2.67
N LEU A 14 -7.76 8.61 -1.82
CA LEU A 14 -6.97 7.75 -0.96
C LEU A 14 -7.93 7.19 0.10
N TRP A 15 -7.79 5.91 0.42
CA TRP A 15 -8.56 5.25 1.49
C TRP A 15 -7.60 4.73 2.56
N PRO A 16 -8.07 4.55 3.80
CA PRO A 16 -7.33 3.80 4.82
C PRO A 16 -6.88 2.43 4.28
N GLY A 17 -5.59 2.16 4.36
CA GLY A 17 -4.90 1.00 3.82
C GLY A 17 -4.23 1.21 2.45
N ALA A 18 -4.59 2.26 1.69
CA ALA A 18 -4.01 2.50 0.38
C ALA A 18 -2.52 2.83 0.46
N LEU A 19 -1.70 2.30 -0.43
CA LEU A 19 -0.33 2.81 -0.60
C LEU A 19 -0.28 3.99 -1.52
N ALA A 20 0.46 4.99 -1.06
CA ALA A 20 0.75 6.20 -1.80
C ALA A 20 2.26 6.47 -1.81
N VAL A 21 2.73 7.06 -2.89
CA VAL A 21 4.07 7.63 -3.01
C VAL A 21 3.99 9.10 -2.66
N ILE A 22 4.89 9.52 -1.78
CA ILE A 22 5.05 10.89 -1.34
C ILE A 22 5.82 11.65 -2.41
N SER A 23 5.29 12.80 -2.83
CA SER A 23 5.89 13.64 -3.86
C SER A 23 5.53 15.12 -3.65
N GLY A 24 6.38 16.01 -4.15
CA GLY A 24 6.11 17.46 -4.12
C GLY A 24 6.22 18.11 -2.74
N LEU A 25 6.75 17.44 -1.71
CA LEU A 25 7.00 18.07 -0.42
C LEU A 25 8.09 19.15 -0.57
N THR A 26 7.79 20.36 -0.09
CA THR A 26 8.68 21.53 -0.21
C THR A 26 9.42 21.87 1.08
N SER A 27 9.08 21.24 2.20
CA SER A 27 9.75 21.48 3.48
C SER A 27 11.11 20.79 3.55
N ASP A 28 12.15 21.47 4.05
CA ASP A 28 13.50 20.90 4.27
C ASP A 28 13.51 19.57 5.02
N LYS A 29 12.67 19.48 6.07
CA LYS A 29 12.53 18.25 6.86
C LYS A 29 11.82 17.12 6.13
N ALA A 30 11.14 17.40 5.02
CA ALA A 30 10.25 16.45 4.37
C ALA A 30 10.67 16.11 2.92
N LEU A 31 11.61 16.88 2.36
CA LEU A 31 12.21 16.66 1.04
C LEU A 31 12.80 15.25 0.88
N HIS A 32 13.41 14.70 1.93
CA HIS A 32 13.98 13.35 1.91
C HIS A 32 12.93 12.22 1.85
N PHE A 33 11.66 12.54 2.16
CA PHE A 33 10.55 11.60 1.99
C PHE A 33 9.97 11.61 0.58
N ASN A 34 10.28 12.60 -0.27
CA ASN A 34 9.84 12.54 -1.67
C ASN A 34 10.41 11.28 -2.35
N GLY A 35 9.54 10.52 -3.02
CA GLY A 35 9.83 9.21 -3.58
C GLY A 35 9.71 8.05 -2.57
N THR A 36 9.29 8.31 -1.33
CA THR A 36 9.01 7.26 -0.33
C THR A 36 7.58 6.79 -0.45
N VAL A 37 7.37 5.50 -0.30
CA VAL A 37 6.03 4.90 -0.30
C VAL A 37 5.53 4.79 1.14
N CYS A 38 4.28 5.17 1.38
CA CYS A 38 3.63 5.15 2.68
C CYS A 38 2.23 4.54 2.59
N THR A 39 1.81 3.88 3.66
CA THR A 39 0.46 3.33 3.77
C THR A 39 -0.44 4.37 4.43
N VAL A 40 -1.48 4.80 3.77
CA VAL A 40 -2.48 5.70 4.36
C VAL A 40 -3.17 4.94 5.50
N LEU A 41 -3.02 5.39 6.74
CA LEU A 41 -3.73 4.81 7.87
C LEU A 41 -5.11 5.44 8.02
N GLU A 42 -5.19 6.77 7.88
CA GLU A 42 -6.42 7.52 8.11
C GLU A 42 -6.45 8.78 7.28
N VAL A 43 -7.57 9.05 6.60
CA VAL A 43 -7.78 10.29 5.84
C VAL A 43 -8.47 11.30 6.73
N GLN A 44 -7.80 12.41 7.04
CA GLN A 44 -8.38 13.52 7.79
C GLN A 44 -9.08 14.48 6.83
N GLY A 45 -10.23 15.02 7.25
CA GLY A 45 -11.04 15.92 6.41
C GLY A 45 -10.37 17.25 6.00
N ASP A 46 -9.23 17.60 6.60
CA ASP A 46 -8.46 18.83 6.34
C ASP A 46 -7.53 18.74 5.12
N GLY A 47 -7.72 17.76 4.24
CA GLY A 47 -6.83 17.51 3.09
C GLY A 47 -5.48 16.89 3.48
N LYS A 48 -5.40 16.31 4.68
CA LYS A 48 -4.23 15.61 5.22
C LYS A 48 -4.64 14.17 5.51
N CYS A 49 -3.70 13.25 5.48
CA CYS A 49 -3.92 11.91 5.98
C CYS A 49 -2.77 11.51 6.90
N LEU A 50 -3.09 10.71 7.90
CA LEU A 50 -2.10 9.96 8.64
C LEU A 50 -1.63 8.82 7.74
N ALA A 51 -0.34 8.80 7.42
CA ALA A 51 0.28 7.72 6.69
C ALA A 51 1.38 7.09 7.53
N GLU A 52 1.48 5.77 7.49
CA GLU A 52 2.60 5.01 8.04
C GLU A 52 3.69 4.89 6.98
N LEU A 53 4.84 5.49 7.29
CA LEU A 53 6.10 5.35 6.56
C LEU A 53 6.74 3.99 6.86
N GLU A 54 7.68 3.60 6.01
CA GLU A 54 8.50 2.43 6.23
C GLU A 54 9.23 2.50 7.59
N GLY A 55 9.19 1.41 8.36
CA GLY A 55 9.73 1.35 9.72
C GLY A 55 8.69 1.58 10.83
N GLY A 56 7.40 1.72 10.48
CA GLY A 56 6.31 1.93 11.44
C GLY A 56 6.20 3.38 11.92
N GLN A 57 6.93 4.30 11.28
CA GLN A 57 6.87 5.72 11.61
C GLN A 57 5.61 6.33 11.02
N LYS A 58 4.74 6.88 11.87
CA LYS A 58 3.50 7.54 11.44
C LYS A 58 3.78 9.01 11.19
N ALA A 59 3.32 9.53 10.05
CA ALA A 59 3.47 10.92 9.67
C ALA A 59 2.16 11.45 9.07
N THR A 60 1.81 12.68 9.43
CA THR A 60 0.70 13.39 8.81
C THR A 60 1.19 14.03 7.53
N LEU A 61 0.65 13.58 6.39
CA LEU A 61 1.06 14.03 5.07
C LEU A 61 -0.13 14.67 4.34
N PRO A 62 0.09 15.77 3.59
CA PRO A 62 -0.95 16.36 2.76
C PRO A 62 -1.32 15.40 1.62
N ILE A 63 -2.62 15.15 1.42
CA ILE A 63 -3.13 14.25 0.38
C ILE A 63 -2.75 14.74 -1.01
N GLY A 64 -2.66 16.07 -1.21
CA GLY A 64 -2.19 16.65 -2.48
C GLY A 64 -0.75 16.28 -2.86
N ASN A 65 0.03 15.79 -1.90
CA ASN A 65 1.41 15.34 -2.07
C ASN A 65 1.54 13.82 -2.14
N LEU A 66 0.41 13.11 -2.15
CA LEU A 66 0.34 11.67 -2.17
C LEU A 66 -0.26 11.22 -3.50
N SER A 67 0.49 10.39 -4.21
CA SER A 67 0.02 9.74 -5.45
C SER A 67 -0.16 8.26 -5.20
N LEU A 68 -1.23 7.64 -5.70
CA LEU A 68 -1.46 6.21 -5.51
C LEU A 68 -0.26 5.41 -6.04
N ALA A 69 0.32 4.58 -5.19
CA ALA A 69 1.49 3.78 -5.55
C ALA A 69 1.09 2.60 -6.44
N GLU A 70 2.09 2.01 -7.11
CA GLU A 70 1.89 0.79 -7.88
C GLU A 70 1.45 -0.35 -6.94
N GLY A 71 0.21 -0.81 -7.12
CA GLY A 71 -0.44 -1.73 -6.17
C GLY A 71 -1.20 -1.05 -5.03
N GLY A 72 -1.70 0.18 -5.20
CA GLY A 72 -2.47 0.90 -4.18
C GLY A 72 -3.73 0.19 -3.62
N GLY A 73 -4.16 -0.93 -4.21
CA GLY A 73 -5.18 -1.82 -3.64
C GLY A 73 -4.64 -2.89 -2.69
N LEU A 74 -3.33 -3.09 -2.63
CA LEU A 74 -2.67 -4.03 -1.72
C LEU A 74 -2.41 -3.27 -0.40
N VAL A 75 -2.76 -3.90 0.71
CA VAL A 75 -2.69 -3.31 2.06
C VAL A 75 -1.81 -4.20 2.93
N PRO A 76 -0.87 -3.68 3.73
CA PRO A 76 -0.15 -4.51 4.69
C PRO A 76 -1.13 -5.19 5.65
N GLY A 77 -0.90 -6.47 5.92
CA GLY A 77 -1.74 -7.31 6.78
C GLY A 77 -2.80 -8.13 6.04
N ILE A 78 -3.09 -7.85 4.76
CA ILE A 78 -4.03 -8.68 3.98
C ILE A 78 -3.31 -9.84 3.30
N LYS A 79 -4.08 -10.86 2.94
CA LYS A 79 -3.60 -11.93 2.07
C LYS A 79 -3.65 -11.48 0.61
N ALA A 80 -2.59 -11.74 -0.14
CA ALA A 80 -2.54 -11.58 -1.57
C ALA A 80 -2.26 -12.93 -2.23
N ILE A 81 -2.87 -13.16 -3.39
CA ILE A 81 -2.55 -14.28 -4.26
C ILE A 81 -1.35 -13.89 -5.10
N ILE A 82 -0.30 -14.71 -5.05
CA ILE A 82 0.88 -14.55 -5.88
C ILE A 82 0.55 -15.05 -7.28
N SER A 83 0.89 -14.29 -8.31
CA SER A 83 0.72 -14.70 -9.70
C SER A 83 1.81 -14.10 -10.61
N GLY A 84 2.02 -14.69 -11.77
CA GLY A 84 2.93 -14.13 -12.80
C GLY A 84 4.43 -14.21 -12.47
N LEU A 85 4.86 -15.00 -11.48
CA LEU A 85 6.29 -15.24 -11.25
C LEU A 85 6.89 -16.06 -12.39
N LYS A 86 7.97 -15.56 -12.99
CA LYS A 86 8.65 -16.19 -14.13
C LYS A 86 9.85 -17.06 -13.74
N LYS A 87 10.41 -16.87 -12.54
CA LYS A 87 11.54 -17.68 -12.05
C LYS A 87 11.05 -19.07 -11.67
N GLU A 88 11.69 -20.13 -12.17
CA GLU A 88 11.33 -21.55 -11.87
C GLU A 88 11.17 -21.81 -10.36
N GLU A 89 12.12 -21.36 -9.55
CA GLU A 89 12.09 -21.55 -8.09
C GLU A 89 10.91 -20.83 -7.41
N ALA A 90 10.36 -19.81 -8.04
CA ALA A 90 9.29 -18.98 -7.50
C ALA A 90 7.92 -19.33 -8.13
N GLN A 91 7.90 -20.04 -9.27
CA GLN A 91 6.68 -20.48 -9.94
C GLN A 91 5.83 -21.39 -9.07
N LYS A 92 6.44 -22.18 -8.17
CA LYS A 92 5.73 -22.99 -7.17
C LYS A 92 4.83 -22.18 -6.22
N TYR A 93 5.06 -20.87 -6.09
CA TYR A 93 4.22 -19.98 -5.29
C TYR A 93 3.10 -19.32 -6.09
N ASN A 94 3.09 -19.43 -7.43
CA ASN A 94 1.99 -18.89 -8.24
C ASN A 94 0.69 -19.63 -7.90
N GLY A 95 -0.37 -18.87 -7.62
CA GLY A 95 -1.64 -19.39 -7.11
C GLY A 95 -1.69 -19.55 -5.59
N GLY A 96 -0.55 -19.38 -4.90
CA GLY A 96 -0.46 -19.44 -3.44
C GLY A 96 -0.87 -18.12 -2.77
N GLU A 97 -1.41 -18.23 -1.56
CA GLU A 97 -1.67 -17.11 -0.66
C GLU A 97 -0.38 -16.68 0.05
N ALA A 98 -0.11 -15.37 0.06
CA ALA A 98 0.95 -14.78 0.85
C ALA A 98 0.44 -13.59 1.65
N LEU A 99 0.94 -13.43 2.87
CA LEU A 99 0.54 -12.32 3.74
C LEU A 99 1.39 -11.10 3.42
N LEU A 100 0.77 -10.00 2.99
CA LEU A 100 1.47 -8.74 2.80
C LEU A 100 2.00 -8.26 4.16
N LYS A 101 3.33 -8.12 4.29
CA LYS A 101 3.96 -7.56 5.49
C LYS A 101 4.12 -6.05 5.39
N GLY A 102 4.46 -5.56 4.20
CA GLY A 102 4.67 -4.15 3.94
C GLY A 102 5.42 -3.93 2.64
N TRP A 103 5.52 -2.69 2.20
CA TRP A 103 6.34 -2.31 1.06
C TRP A 103 7.79 -2.08 1.51
N SER A 104 8.77 -2.52 0.72
CA SER A 104 10.20 -2.27 0.94
C SER A 104 10.75 -1.36 -0.14
N ARG A 105 11.30 -0.22 0.29
CA ARG A 105 11.94 0.80 -0.56
C ARG A 105 13.26 0.32 -1.15
N GLU A 106 14.02 -0.52 -0.43
CA GLU A 106 15.30 -1.07 -0.93
C GLU A 106 15.11 -1.80 -2.26
N TYR A 107 14.01 -2.53 -2.38
CA TYR A 107 13.71 -3.32 -3.57
C TYR A 107 12.61 -2.73 -4.45
N SER A 108 11.96 -1.65 -4.01
CA SER A 108 10.70 -1.14 -4.57
C SER A 108 9.70 -2.27 -4.83
N LYS A 109 9.51 -3.12 -3.82
CA LYS A 109 8.70 -4.33 -3.88
C LYS A 109 7.95 -4.56 -2.57
N TRP A 110 6.82 -5.25 -2.65
CA TRP A 110 6.09 -5.75 -1.51
C TRP A 110 6.80 -6.90 -0.85
N VAL A 111 7.11 -6.76 0.43
CA VAL A 111 7.51 -7.88 1.27
C VAL A 111 6.26 -8.66 1.63
N VAL A 112 6.20 -9.90 1.17
CA VAL A 112 5.13 -10.84 1.53
C VAL A 112 5.71 -12.00 2.31
N LYS A 113 4.95 -12.54 3.26
CA LYS A 113 5.25 -13.77 3.95
C LYS A 113 4.56 -14.92 3.20
N LEU A 114 5.39 -15.78 2.62
CA LEU A 114 5.00 -17.00 1.92
C LEU A 114 4.41 -18.03 2.89
N PRO A 115 3.64 -19.01 2.39
CA PRO A 115 3.04 -20.06 3.22
C PRO A 115 4.09 -20.91 3.96
N ASP A 116 5.30 -21.04 3.39
CA ASP A 116 6.44 -21.73 4.00
C ASP A 116 7.08 -20.95 5.17
N GLY A 117 6.52 -19.79 5.52
CA GLY A 117 7.00 -18.92 6.59
C GLY A 117 8.09 -17.93 6.18
N ASN A 118 8.72 -18.14 5.02
CA ASN A 118 9.74 -17.24 4.46
C ASN A 118 9.14 -15.92 3.98
N THR A 119 9.93 -14.85 4.02
CA THR A 119 9.55 -13.55 3.43
C THR A 119 10.25 -13.33 2.10
N ALA A 120 9.52 -12.85 1.11
CA ALA A 120 10.05 -12.57 -0.23
C ALA A 120 9.59 -11.19 -0.73
N PRO A 121 10.49 -10.39 -1.33
CA PRO A 121 10.13 -9.14 -2.00
C PRO A 121 9.55 -9.43 -3.39
N LEU A 122 8.26 -9.18 -3.59
CA LEU A 122 7.52 -9.36 -4.83
C LEU A 122 6.98 -8.03 -5.38
N PRO A 123 6.98 -7.80 -6.69
CA PRO A 123 6.38 -6.61 -7.27
C PRO A 123 4.85 -6.64 -7.15
N ALA A 124 4.22 -5.47 -7.08
CA ALA A 124 2.76 -5.36 -7.04
C ALA A 124 2.07 -6.02 -8.24
N THR A 125 2.72 -6.02 -9.41
CA THR A 125 2.24 -6.69 -10.62
C THR A 125 2.04 -8.20 -10.45
N ASN A 126 2.75 -8.80 -9.50
CA ASN A 126 2.73 -10.23 -9.22
C ASN A 126 1.87 -10.57 -8.00
N LEU A 127 1.16 -9.58 -7.45
CA LEU A 127 0.32 -9.72 -6.28
C LEU A 127 -1.08 -9.28 -6.64
N ARG A 128 -2.05 -10.16 -6.39
CA ARG A 128 -3.46 -9.82 -6.46
C ARG A 128 -4.02 -9.80 -5.06
N VAL A 129 -4.83 -8.80 -4.75
CA VAL A 129 -5.63 -8.79 -3.52
C VAL A 129 -6.46 -10.07 -3.53
N ALA A 130 -6.25 -10.94 -2.54
CA ALA A 130 -7.19 -12.03 -2.35
C ALA A 130 -8.54 -11.38 -2.00
N PRO A 131 -9.68 -11.87 -2.51
CA PRO A 131 -10.96 -11.48 -1.94
C PRO A 131 -10.82 -11.69 -0.44
N ALA A 132 -11.04 -10.62 0.34
CA ALA A 132 -11.04 -10.74 1.79
C ALA A 132 -11.92 -11.95 2.12
N PRO A 133 -11.52 -12.84 3.05
CA PRO A 133 -12.49 -13.75 3.60
C PRO A 133 -13.69 -12.88 4.01
N PRO A 134 -14.93 -13.23 3.65
CA PRO A 134 -16.08 -12.51 4.18
C PRO A 134 -15.82 -12.40 5.67
N GLU A 135 -15.90 -11.16 6.17
CA GLU A 135 -15.79 -10.86 7.59
C GLU A 135 -16.28 -12.07 8.37
N ALA A 136 -15.42 -12.64 9.19
CA ALA A 136 -15.93 -13.41 10.30
C ALA A 136 -16.88 -12.43 10.97
N GLU A 137 -18.17 -12.66 10.73
CA GLU A 137 -19.28 -12.09 11.45
C GLU A 137 -18.77 -11.95 12.87
N ALA A 138 -18.80 -10.71 13.36
CA ALA A 138 -18.75 -10.46 14.78
C ALA A 138 -19.59 -11.56 15.40
N GLU A 139 -18.97 -12.46 16.15
CA GLU A 139 -19.68 -13.51 16.84
C GLU A 139 -20.72 -12.78 17.68
N GLU A 140 -21.96 -12.77 17.19
CA GLU A 140 -23.15 -12.49 17.96
C GLU A 140 -23.05 -13.51 19.09
N PHE A 141 -22.55 -13.10 20.24
CA PHE A 141 -22.71 -13.84 21.47
C PHE A 141 -24.23 -13.97 21.67
N PRO A 142 -24.82 -15.17 21.52
CA PRO A 142 -26.19 -15.34 21.97
C PRO A 142 -26.14 -15.39 23.50
N ILE A 143 -26.69 -14.35 24.13
CA ILE A 143 -27.10 -14.40 25.54
C ILE A 143 -28.45 -15.10 25.67
#